data_AF-A0A4Q2U1R6-F1
#
_entry.id   AF-A0A4Q2U1R6-F1
#
_cell.length_a   1.000
_cell.length_b   1.000
_cell.length_c   1.000
_cell.angle_alpha   90.00
_cell.angle_beta   90.00
_cell.angle_gamma   90.00
#
_symmetry.space_group_name_H-M   'P 1'
#
loop_
_entity.id
_entity.type
_entity.pdbx_description
1 polymer ?
#
loop_
_entity_poly.entity_id
_entity_poly.type
_entity_poly.pdbx_seq_one_letter_code
_entity_poly.pdbx_strand_id
1 'polypeptide(L)'
;MPALDDAFLRFLLPLSGQEISFLPGNGGFEDALNSLAFQELCGRYQIAFRPFAESEDRTVVVGSVAVAIRWRAGLQGRRSVVLPSSARRFEDLGAGFDAATTVFWRDRLSVRMAELQGAEPERAVLCHDLAVHLDVEGLISDPVGESGRILIDIDGSHAAGNHDRISLRFVGDDDRWASLDRCRDAVWGVAGLMAHRADVGTGSPGLAILAAKMGKAVRLDGGADRVTEAIFDDTILPLYPAVTLDRGDARVRCRPAEHDDAPGEENPDAALRTHTPDDDVARLKTLLKAARRDAQFLEQERDRLVVAAADARSRHDDEAVTVVRAHRDAKRRAEEAERHTADSFADFKKRAADEADAAEARHRELTERFAAVEGKREAAVDAAAARDVAARDFAARVAADREVAEREAAAREAALHRRLADLDVAFDTRTHQALDLQSALDALGARALATEGRVARMRALIDARTAMGEDARRDAEALRRRLDDVLLSTSWRVTRPLRALTRIARHAVGARHGGRDG
;
A
#
# COMPACT_ATOMS: atom_id res chain seq x y z
N MET A 1 -18.91 1.53 -15.72
CA MET A 1 -17.43 1.42 -15.74
C MET A 1 -16.83 2.80 -15.91
N PRO A 2 -16.52 3.53 -14.82
CA PRO A 2 -15.94 4.88 -14.88
C PRO A 2 -14.42 4.92 -15.21
N ALA A 3 -13.73 3.78 -15.27
CA ALA A 3 -12.28 3.73 -15.21
C ALA A 3 -11.53 3.67 -16.56
N LEU A 4 -12.20 3.72 -17.71
CA LEU A 4 -11.52 3.62 -19.02
C LEU A 4 -10.69 4.88 -19.38
N ASP A 5 -10.93 6.01 -18.71
CA ASP A 5 -10.17 7.26 -18.93
C ASP A 5 -8.88 7.32 -18.11
N ASP A 6 -8.61 6.33 -17.27
CA ASP A 6 -7.40 6.27 -16.47
C ASP A 6 -6.14 6.15 -17.37
N ALA A 7 -5.19 7.07 -17.18
CA ALA A 7 -3.98 7.13 -18.00
C ALA A 7 -3.07 5.90 -17.80
N PHE A 8 -3.05 5.32 -16.60
CA PHE A 8 -2.28 4.12 -16.30
C PHE A 8 -2.86 2.89 -17.00
N LEU A 9 -4.19 2.72 -17.02
CA LEU A 9 -4.80 1.64 -17.79
C LEU A 9 -4.51 1.75 -19.30
N ARG A 10 -4.54 2.96 -19.85
CA ARG A 10 -4.17 3.21 -21.26
C ARG A 10 -2.72 2.85 -21.54
N PHE A 11 -1.82 3.04 -20.58
CA PHE A 11 -0.43 2.61 -20.67
C PHE A 11 -0.28 1.08 -20.65
N LEU A 12 -1.09 0.36 -19.87
CA LEU A 12 -1.04 -1.11 -19.80
C LEU A 12 -1.54 -1.79 -21.07
N LEU A 13 -2.49 -1.19 -21.79
CA LEU A 13 -3.09 -1.80 -22.99
C LEU A 13 -2.05 -2.22 -24.06
N PRO A 14 -1.09 -1.37 -24.49
CA PRO A 14 -0.03 -1.77 -25.40
C PRO A 14 0.86 -2.91 -24.90
N LEU A 15 0.96 -3.14 -23.59
CA LEU A 15 1.77 -4.21 -22.99
C LEU A 15 1.06 -5.56 -22.98
N SER A 16 -0.21 -5.62 -23.38
CA SER A 16 -0.96 -6.88 -23.43
C SER A 16 -0.25 -7.94 -24.28
N GLY A 17 -0.11 -9.14 -23.72
CA GLY A 17 0.62 -10.25 -24.35
C GLY A 17 2.15 -10.13 -24.30
N GLN A 18 2.70 -9.05 -23.72
CA GLN A 18 4.14 -8.88 -23.54
C GLN A 18 4.62 -9.40 -22.18
N GLU A 19 5.93 -9.59 -22.06
CA GLU A 19 6.61 -9.90 -20.80
C GLU A 19 7.40 -8.68 -20.31
N ILE A 20 7.18 -8.28 -19.06
CA ILE A 20 7.86 -7.15 -18.40
C ILE A 20 8.72 -7.61 -17.22
N SER A 21 9.65 -6.77 -16.78
CA SER A 21 10.37 -6.98 -15.51
C SER A 21 9.67 -6.18 -14.42
N PHE A 22 9.31 -6.80 -13.30
CA PHE A 22 8.62 -6.15 -12.20
C PHE A 22 9.54 -6.08 -10.97
N LEU A 23 9.71 -4.87 -10.46
CA LEU A 23 10.43 -4.57 -9.23
C LEU A 23 9.40 -4.07 -8.20
N PRO A 24 8.92 -4.93 -7.27
CA PRO A 24 7.84 -4.57 -6.37
C PRO A 24 8.25 -3.46 -5.38
N GLY A 25 7.23 -2.86 -4.74
CA GLY A 25 7.47 -2.02 -3.57
C GLY A 25 8.16 -2.82 -2.45
N ASN A 26 8.95 -2.15 -1.60
CA ASN A 26 9.61 -2.79 -0.45
C ASN A 26 9.14 -2.23 0.90
N GLY A 27 8.13 -1.36 0.92
CA GLY A 27 7.58 -0.77 2.14
C GLY A 27 6.35 -1.51 2.65
N GLY A 28 5.44 -0.76 3.28
CA GLY A 28 4.35 -1.27 4.13
C GLY A 28 3.17 -1.88 3.38
N PHE A 29 1.99 -1.84 3.99
CA PHE A 29 0.76 -2.39 3.41
C PHE A 29 0.39 -1.76 2.06
N GLU A 30 0.60 -0.45 1.89
CA GLU A 30 0.28 0.23 0.63
C GLU A 30 1.04 -0.38 -0.56
N ASP A 31 2.30 -0.78 -0.35
CA ASP A 31 3.07 -1.46 -1.39
C ASP A 31 2.53 -2.86 -1.68
N ALA A 32 2.04 -3.57 -0.67
CA ALA A 32 1.37 -4.87 -0.85
C ALA A 32 0.08 -4.72 -1.66
N LEU A 33 -0.73 -3.70 -1.32
CA LEU A 33 -2.00 -3.38 -1.98
C LEU A 33 -1.77 -2.98 -3.44
N ASN A 34 -0.82 -2.09 -3.69
CA ASN A 34 -0.45 -1.67 -5.05
C ASN A 34 0.10 -2.84 -5.86
N SER A 35 0.98 -3.67 -5.26
CA SER A 35 1.53 -4.83 -5.94
C SER A 35 0.45 -5.86 -6.26
N LEU A 36 -0.53 -6.09 -5.39
CA LEU A 36 -1.67 -6.98 -5.66
C LEU A 36 -2.49 -6.44 -6.83
N ALA A 37 -2.91 -5.18 -6.76
CA ALA A 37 -3.72 -4.54 -7.80
C ALA A 37 -3.00 -4.54 -9.16
N PHE A 38 -1.69 -4.29 -9.18
CA PHE A 38 -0.88 -4.39 -10.39
C PHE A 38 -0.88 -5.80 -10.97
N GLN A 39 -0.58 -6.81 -10.14
CA GLN A 39 -0.49 -8.19 -10.60
C GLN A 39 -1.84 -8.73 -11.12
N GLU A 40 -2.95 -8.32 -10.51
CA GLU A 40 -4.29 -8.62 -11.02
C GLU A 40 -4.60 -7.93 -12.35
N LEU A 41 -4.14 -6.69 -12.54
CA LEU A 41 -4.24 -6.01 -13.83
C LEU A 41 -3.39 -6.72 -14.89
N CYS A 42 -2.18 -7.16 -14.55
CA CYS A 42 -1.35 -7.97 -15.44
C CYS A 42 -2.08 -9.27 -15.84
N GLY A 43 -2.72 -9.96 -14.89
CA GLY A 43 -3.54 -11.13 -15.19
C GLY A 43 -4.70 -10.83 -16.15
N ARG A 44 -5.43 -9.72 -15.91
CA ARG A 44 -6.54 -9.28 -16.76
C ARG A 44 -6.12 -8.91 -18.19
N TYR A 45 -4.98 -8.25 -18.34
CA TYR A 45 -4.45 -7.84 -19.64
C TYR A 45 -3.48 -8.85 -20.27
N GLN A 46 -3.34 -10.04 -19.69
CA GLN A 46 -2.41 -11.08 -20.16
C GLN A 46 -0.96 -10.58 -20.29
N ILE A 47 -0.52 -9.74 -19.35
CA ILE A 47 0.85 -9.25 -19.26
C ILE A 47 1.61 -10.23 -18.37
N ALA A 48 2.61 -10.91 -18.94
CA ALA A 48 3.52 -11.73 -18.16
C ALA A 48 4.53 -10.83 -17.44
N PHE A 49 4.95 -11.19 -16.24
CA PHE A 49 6.03 -10.47 -15.56
C PHE A 49 7.00 -11.43 -14.89
N ARG A 50 8.26 -11.01 -14.79
CA ARG A 50 9.31 -11.69 -14.02
C ARG A 50 9.88 -10.77 -12.96
N PRO A 51 10.48 -11.30 -11.89
CA PRO A 51 11.27 -10.50 -10.97
C PRO A 51 12.35 -9.73 -11.73
N PHE A 52 12.56 -8.47 -11.35
CA PHE A 52 13.59 -7.63 -11.95
C PHE A 52 14.99 -8.24 -11.79
N ALA A 53 15.76 -8.20 -12.88
CA ALA A 53 17.17 -8.53 -12.90
C ALA A 53 17.97 -7.44 -13.64
N GLU A 54 19.16 -7.12 -13.12
CA GLU A 54 20.02 -6.05 -13.64
C GLU A 54 20.57 -6.30 -15.06
N SER A 55 20.26 -7.40 -15.74
CA SER A 55 20.77 -7.70 -17.08
C SER A 55 19.71 -7.66 -18.21
N GLU A 56 18.48 -7.24 -17.92
CA GLU A 56 17.38 -7.33 -18.89
C GLU A 56 17.12 -6.02 -19.67
N ASP A 57 16.88 -6.15 -20.98
CA ASP A 57 16.51 -5.06 -21.93
C ASP A 57 14.99 -4.79 -22.00
N ARG A 58 14.21 -5.25 -21.01
CA ARG A 58 12.75 -5.13 -21.01
C ARG A 58 12.28 -3.84 -20.36
N THR A 59 10.99 -3.52 -20.56
CA THR A 59 10.35 -2.46 -19.78
C THR A 59 10.31 -2.88 -18.31
N VAL A 60 10.88 -2.07 -17.44
CA VAL A 60 10.91 -2.30 -16.01
C VAL A 60 9.75 -1.55 -15.35
N VAL A 61 8.83 -2.27 -14.74
CA VAL A 61 7.77 -1.67 -13.92
C VAL A 61 8.21 -1.68 -12.46
N VAL A 62 8.19 -0.51 -11.82
CA VAL A 62 8.71 -0.27 -10.48
C VAL A 62 7.56 0.07 -9.55
N GLY A 63 7.49 -0.60 -8.40
CA GLY A 63 6.35 -0.56 -7.50
C GLY A 63 6.07 0.80 -6.85
N SER A 64 7.10 1.62 -6.67
CA SER A 64 6.94 2.98 -6.14
C SER A 64 8.12 3.89 -6.47
N VAL A 65 7.92 5.20 -6.31
CA VAL A 65 8.98 6.22 -6.43
C VAL A 65 10.14 5.95 -5.47
N ALA A 66 9.87 5.54 -4.24
CA ALA A 66 10.92 5.22 -3.26
C ALA A 66 11.84 4.08 -3.73
N VAL A 67 11.25 3.04 -4.35
CA VAL A 67 12.02 1.94 -4.95
C VAL A 67 12.79 2.40 -6.18
N ALA A 68 12.19 3.23 -7.02
CA ALA A 68 12.86 3.77 -8.21
C ALA A 68 14.10 4.61 -7.86
N ILE A 69 14.02 5.43 -6.81
CA ILE A 69 15.17 6.19 -6.28
C ILE A 69 16.26 5.23 -5.79
N ARG A 70 15.89 4.23 -5.00
CA ARG A 70 16.82 3.23 -4.45
C ARG A 70 17.55 2.47 -5.55
N TRP A 71 16.87 2.13 -6.63
CA TRP A 71 17.38 1.33 -7.75
C TRP A 71 17.81 2.16 -8.96
N ARG A 72 17.96 3.48 -8.81
CA ARG A 72 18.21 4.41 -9.91
C ARG A 72 19.39 4.01 -10.80
N ALA A 73 20.49 3.54 -10.21
CA ALA A 73 21.67 3.10 -10.97
C ALA A 73 21.36 1.91 -11.89
N GLY A 74 20.54 0.95 -11.43
CA GLY A 74 20.13 -0.22 -12.21
C GLY A 74 19.02 0.07 -13.24
N LEU A 75 18.36 1.23 -13.13
CA LEU A 75 17.30 1.68 -14.06
C LEU A 75 17.82 2.64 -15.13
N GLN A 76 19.04 3.15 -14.99
CA GLN A 76 19.61 4.14 -15.91
C GLN A 76 19.73 3.58 -17.34
N GLY A 77 19.25 4.34 -18.33
CA GLY A 77 19.23 3.94 -19.74
C GLY A 77 18.12 2.95 -20.10
N ARG A 78 17.26 2.57 -19.14
CA ARG A 78 16.18 1.59 -19.35
C ARG A 78 14.83 2.26 -19.41
N ARG A 79 13.99 1.75 -20.30
CA ARG A 79 12.56 2.07 -20.29
C ARG A 79 11.97 1.58 -18.98
N SER A 80 11.66 2.51 -18.10
CA SER A 80 11.15 2.22 -16.77
C SER A 80 9.85 2.96 -16.52
N VAL A 81 8.94 2.34 -15.78
CA VAL A 81 7.65 2.90 -15.43
C VAL A 81 7.41 2.71 -13.96
N VAL A 82 7.15 3.81 -13.26
CA VAL A 82 6.84 3.78 -11.84
C VAL A 82 5.32 3.76 -11.67
N LEU A 83 4.82 2.79 -10.91
CA LEU A 83 3.40 2.65 -10.58
C LEU A 83 2.85 3.90 -9.87
N PRO A 84 1.51 4.12 -9.92
CA PRO A 84 0.86 5.27 -9.29
C PRO A 84 1.39 5.55 -7.87
N SER A 85 2.11 6.66 -7.73
CA SER A 85 2.85 7.04 -6.52
C SER A 85 2.57 8.49 -6.13
N SER A 86 3.01 8.88 -4.94
CA SER A 86 2.98 10.26 -4.47
C SER A 86 4.36 10.71 -4.01
N ALA A 87 4.69 11.98 -4.21
CA ALA A 87 5.91 12.58 -3.71
C ALA A 87 5.64 13.16 -2.32
N ARG A 88 6.30 12.62 -1.28
CA ARG A 88 6.14 13.12 0.09
C ARG A 88 7.10 14.26 0.39
N ARG A 89 8.23 14.32 -0.32
CA ARG A 89 9.27 15.32 -0.14
C ARG A 89 9.79 15.83 -1.48
N PHE A 90 10.29 17.06 -1.47
CA PHE A 90 10.90 17.67 -2.66
C PHE A 90 12.18 16.90 -3.06
N GLU A 91 12.89 16.34 -2.08
CA GLU A 91 14.09 15.53 -2.27
C GLU A 91 13.81 14.17 -2.92
N ASP A 92 12.57 13.65 -2.82
CA ASP A 92 12.16 12.40 -3.49
C ASP A 92 12.26 12.54 -5.03
N LEU A 93 12.35 13.77 -5.53
CA LEU A 93 12.41 14.11 -6.95
C LEU A 93 13.81 14.63 -7.36
N GLY A 94 14.73 14.80 -6.40
CA GLY A 94 15.86 15.75 -6.43
C GLY A 94 17.03 15.41 -7.35
N ALA A 95 16.93 14.39 -8.20
CA ALA A 95 17.82 14.23 -9.34
C ALA A 95 17.06 13.42 -10.37
N GLY A 96 16.56 14.11 -11.40
CA GLY A 96 15.61 13.63 -12.38
C GLY A 96 15.71 12.15 -12.68
N PHE A 97 14.56 11.49 -12.64
CA PHE A 97 14.39 10.22 -13.31
C PHE A 97 14.96 10.34 -14.74
N ASP A 98 15.59 9.27 -15.20
CA ASP A 98 16.19 9.27 -16.54
C ASP A 98 15.12 9.58 -17.60
N ALA A 99 15.56 10.02 -18.77
CA ALA A 99 14.66 10.32 -19.88
C ALA A 99 13.83 9.11 -20.34
N ALA A 100 14.24 7.90 -19.95
CA ALA A 100 13.54 6.66 -20.22
C ALA A 100 12.51 6.28 -19.12
N THR A 101 12.39 7.06 -18.04
CA THR A 101 11.49 6.75 -16.92
C THR A 101 10.20 7.57 -16.99
N THR A 102 9.05 6.89 -16.97
CA THR A 102 7.73 7.53 -16.80
C THR A 102 7.23 7.28 -15.38
N VAL A 103 6.78 8.32 -14.69
CA VAL A 103 6.18 8.21 -13.36
C VAL A 103 4.70 8.51 -13.44
N PHE A 104 3.91 7.56 -12.96
CA PHE A 104 2.49 7.75 -12.75
C PHE A 104 2.26 8.32 -11.35
N TRP A 105 1.64 9.49 -11.29
CA TRP A 105 1.30 10.18 -10.04
C TRP A 105 -0.18 9.98 -9.74
N ARG A 106 -0.50 9.66 -8.49
CA ARG A 106 -1.89 9.47 -8.03
C ARG A 106 -2.57 10.75 -7.50
N ASP A 107 -1.86 11.88 -7.55
CA ASP A 107 -2.32 13.18 -7.10
C ASP A 107 -1.65 14.34 -7.86
N ARG A 108 -2.37 15.44 -8.04
CA ARG A 108 -1.90 16.64 -8.77
C ARG A 108 -0.80 17.40 -8.04
N LEU A 109 -0.74 17.30 -6.71
CA LEU A 109 0.32 17.95 -5.93
C LEU A 109 1.68 17.37 -6.33
N SER A 110 1.77 16.05 -6.44
CA SER A 110 2.98 15.34 -6.84
C SER A 110 3.36 15.60 -8.30
N VAL A 111 2.39 15.68 -9.21
CA VAL A 111 2.64 16.10 -10.61
C VAL A 111 3.29 17.48 -10.63
N ARG A 112 2.69 18.45 -9.93
CA ARG A 112 3.21 19.83 -9.87
C ARG A 112 4.60 19.89 -9.25
N MET A 113 4.86 19.09 -8.22
CA MET A 113 6.21 19.00 -7.64
C MET A 113 7.22 18.43 -8.63
N ALA A 114 6.86 17.42 -9.43
CA ALA A 114 7.72 16.86 -10.46
C ALA A 114 8.01 17.88 -11.58
N GLU A 115 6.99 18.62 -12.03
CA GLU A 115 7.15 19.68 -13.03
C GLU A 115 8.07 20.81 -12.54
N LEU A 116 7.95 21.22 -11.27
CA LEU A 116 8.84 22.22 -10.66
C LEU A 116 10.30 21.75 -10.57
N GLN A 117 10.53 20.43 -10.63
CA GLN A 117 11.86 19.81 -10.68
C GLN A 117 12.35 19.55 -12.11
N GLY A 118 11.62 20.05 -13.12
CA GLY A 118 11.98 19.91 -14.53
C GLY A 118 11.61 18.57 -15.15
N ALA A 119 10.70 17.80 -14.54
CA ALA A 119 10.13 16.63 -15.20
C ALA A 119 9.37 17.07 -16.46
N GLU A 120 9.61 16.37 -17.57
CA GLU A 120 8.85 16.59 -18.80
C GLU A 120 7.37 16.23 -18.56
N PRO A 121 6.39 17.02 -19.06
CA PRO A 121 4.96 16.75 -18.83
C PRO A 121 4.50 15.35 -19.26
N GLU A 122 5.14 14.79 -20.29
CA GLU A 122 4.85 13.44 -20.79
C GLU A 122 5.33 12.32 -19.84
N ARG A 123 6.23 12.64 -18.90
CA ARG A 123 6.81 11.69 -17.94
C ARG A 123 6.21 11.80 -16.54
N ALA A 124 5.44 12.85 -16.26
CA ALA A 124 4.73 13.04 -15.00
C ALA A 124 3.22 12.91 -15.23
N VAL A 125 2.74 11.67 -15.29
CA VAL A 125 1.38 11.38 -15.76
C VAL A 125 0.42 11.23 -14.58
N LEU A 126 -0.61 12.07 -14.50
CA LEU A 126 -1.67 11.92 -13.50
C LEU A 126 -2.56 10.70 -13.82
N CYS A 127 -2.86 9.91 -12.80
CA CYS A 127 -3.77 8.75 -12.86
C CYS A 127 -4.46 8.55 -11.50
N HIS A 128 -5.34 7.56 -11.41
CA HIS A 128 -5.92 7.16 -10.13
C HIS A 128 -4.96 6.30 -9.30
N ASP A 129 -5.22 6.26 -8.00
CA ASP A 129 -4.60 5.30 -7.11
C ASP A 129 -4.89 3.86 -7.57
N LEU A 130 -3.87 3.01 -7.55
CA LEU A 130 -3.93 1.67 -8.11
C LEU A 130 -4.93 0.76 -7.38
N ALA A 131 -5.22 1.02 -6.10
CA ALA A 131 -6.22 0.31 -5.32
C ALA A 131 -7.63 0.41 -5.92
N VAL A 132 -7.91 1.45 -6.72
CA VAL A 132 -9.18 1.59 -7.46
C VAL A 132 -9.42 0.39 -8.37
N HIS A 133 -8.35 -0.21 -8.88
CA HIS A 133 -8.44 -1.30 -9.84
C HIS A 133 -8.48 -2.69 -9.23
N LEU A 134 -8.23 -2.84 -7.92
CA LEU A 134 -8.24 -4.13 -7.23
C LEU A 134 -9.62 -4.79 -7.35
N ASP A 135 -9.69 -6.07 -7.72
CA ASP A 135 -10.97 -6.77 -7.67
C ASP A 135 -11.31 -7.14 -6.21
N VAL A 136 -12.47 -6.69 -5.73
CA VAL A 136 -12.95 -7.02 -4.38
C VAL A 136 -14.05 -8.07 -4.40
N GLU A 137 -14.54 -8.45 -5.58
CA GLU A 137 -15.52 -9.52 -5.73
C GLU A 137 -14.83 -10.86 -5.43
N GLY A 138 -15.11 -11.42 -4.24
CA GLY A 138 -14.45 -12.62 -3.72
C GLY A 138 -13.59 -12.40 -2.47
N LEU A 139 -13.31 -11.14 -2.10
CA LEU A 139 -12.66 -10.80 -0.82
C LEU A 139 -13.60 -10.93 0.38
N ILE A 140 -14.92 -10.94 0.17
CA ILE A 140 -15.92 -11.01 1.23
C ILE A 140 -16.89 -12.15 0.95
N SER A 141 -16.79 -13.23 1.72
CA SER A 141 -17.88 -14.20 1.88
C SER A 141 -18.87 -13.64 2.92
N ASP A 142 -20.10 -13.35 2.48
CA ASP A 142 -21.27 -12.80 3.18
C ASP A 142 -21.06 -11.97 4.47
N PRO A 143 -21.56 -10.73 4.55
CA PRO A 143 -21.38 -9.86 5.72
C PRO A 143 -21.98 -10.49 6.99
N VAL A 144 -21.12 -11.04 7.84
CA VAL A 144 -21.47 -11.49 9.19
C VAL A 144 -21.64 -10.26 10.06
N GLY A 145 -22.88 -9.89 10.36
CA GLY A 145 -23.29 -8.92 11.39
C GLY A 145 -22.36 -7.72 11.58
N GLU A 146 -22.56 -6.65 10.79
CA GLU A 146 -21.73 -5.46 10.89
C GLU A 146 -22.04 -4.68 12.17
N SER A 147 -21.03 -4.46 13.03
CA SER A 147 -21.20 -3.56 14.18
C SER A 147 -19.91 -2.85 14.58
N GLY A 148 -20.08 -1.62 15.05
CA GLY A 148 -19.00 -0.78 15.57
C GLY A 148 -18.12 -0.15 14.49
N ARG A 149 -17.15 0.62 14.99
CA ARG A 149 -16.14 1.32 14.21
C ARG A 149 -14.78 0.67 14.45
N ILE A 150 -13.92 0.69 13.45
CA ILE A 150 -12.49 0.38 13.60
C ILE A 150 -11.65 1.54 13.06
N LEU A 151 -10.55 1.85 13.73
CA LEU A 151 -9.53 2.77 13.23
C LEU A 151 -8.27 1.97 12.87
N ILE A 152 -7.87 1.96 11.60
CA ILE A 152 -6.71 1.23 11.11
C ILE A 152 -5.58 2.20 10.78
N ASP A 153 -4.45 2.03 11.47
CA ASP A 153 -3.21 2.81 11.30
C ASP A 153 -2.09 1.90 10.77
N ILE A 154 -1.58 2.20 9.57
CA ILE A 154 -0.58 1.37 8.88
C ILE A 154 0.86 1.71 9.31
N ASP A 155 1.09 2.92 9.83
CA ASP A 155 2.45 3.39 10.15
C ASP A 155 2.78 3.23 11.63
N GLY A 156 1.79 2.87 12.46
CA GLY A 156 1.95 2.58 13.89
C GLY A 156 2.48 3.77 14.69
N SER A 157 2.27 4.99 14.18
CA SER A 157 2.87 6.22 14.68
C SER A 157 2.06 6.84 15.84
N HIS A 158 0.95 6.23 16.26
CA HIS A 158 0.17 6.69 17.41
C HIS A 158 0.15 5.69 18.56
N ALA A 159 0.28 6.22 19.78
CA ALA A 159 0.40 5.45 21.01
C ALA A 159 -0.87 4.62 21.31
N ALA A 160 -0.65 3.38 21.75
CA ALA A 160 -1.66 2.45 22.19
C ALA A 160 -2.50 3.03 23.34
N GLY A 161 -3.83 3.00 23.20
CA GLY A 161 -4.74 3.49 24.24
C GLY A 161 -6.23 3.45 23.90
N ASN A 162 -6.59 3.24 22.63
CA ASN A 162 -7.99 3.12 22.22
C ASN A 162 -8.28 1.69 21.72
N HIS A 163 -9.23 1.00 22.36
CA HIS A 163 -9.58 -0.40 22.06
C HIS A 163 -10.14 -0.60 20.65
N ASP A 164 -10.60 0.47 20.00
CA ASP A 164 -11.12 0.43 18.62
C ASP A 164 -10.05 0.75 17.55
N ARG A 165 -8.78 0.89 17.95
CA ARG A 165 -7.66 1.18 17.04
C ARG A 165 -6.77 -0.05 16.85
N ILE A 166 -6.55 -0.43 15.60
CA ILE A 166 -5.58 -1.46 15.21
C ILE A 166 -4.43 -0.78 14.47
N SER A 167 -3.23 -0.91 15.03
CA SER A 167 -2.00 -0.48 14.36
C SER A 167 -1.37 -1.69 13.65
N LEU A 168 -1.32 -1.65 12.33
CA LEU A 168 -0.78 -2.71 11.50
C LEU A 168 0.63 -2.37 11.06
N ARG A 169 1.64 -2.94 11.73
CA ARG A 169 3.03 -2.72 11.34
C ARG A 169 3.55 -3.87 10.49
N PHE A 170 3.77 -3.59 9.20
CA PHE A 170 4.34 -4.57 8.28
C PHE A 170 5.87 -4.50 8.33
N VAL A 171 6.49 -5.32 9.17
CA VAL A 171 7.95 -5.49 9.26
C VAL A 171 8.40 -6.54 8.25
N GLY A 172 9.39 -6.28 7.40
CA GLY A 172 9.96 -7.37 6.56
C GLY A 172 10.64 -6.97 5.26
N ASP A 173 11.51 -7.89 4.84
CA ASP A 173 12.51 -7.91 3.76
C ASP A 173 12.12 -7.34 2.39
N ASP A 174 13.17 -6.94 1.65
CA ASP A 174 13.16 -6.15 0.42
C ASP A 174 12.35 -6.71 -0.77
N ASP A 175 11.92 -7.98 -0.75
CA ASP A 175 11.24 -8.65 -1.89
C ASP A 175 9.87 -9.29 -1.58
N ARG A 176 9.31 -9.02 -0.40
CA ARG A 176 8.10 -9.71 0.09
C ARG A 176 6.85 -9.57 -0.80
N TRP A 177 6.75 -8.48 -1.58
CA TRP A 177 5.60 -8.18 -2.43
C TRP A 177 5.76 -8.65 -3.89
N ALA A 178 6.83 -9.39 -4.21
CA ALA A 178 6.97 -10.05 -5.51
C ALA A 178 5.99 -11.23 -5.69
N SER A 179 5.51 -11.82 -4.59
CA SER A 179 4.62 -12.98 -4.59
C SER A 179 3.15 -12.54 -4.53
N LEU A 180 2.37 -12.92 -5.55
CA LEU A 180 0.94 -12.68 -5.61
C LEU A 180 0.22 -13.19 -4.34
N ASP A 181 0.53 -14.40 -3.91
CA ASP A 181 -0.12 -15.03 -2.76
C ASP A 181 0.18 -14.25 -1.47
N ARG A 182 1.41 -13.78 -1.27
CA ARG A 182 1.76 -12.94 -0.10
C ARG A 182 1.05 -11.60 -0.11
N CYS A 183 0.98 -10.95 -1.27
CA CYS A 183 0.22 -9.70 -1.42
C CYS A 183 -1.27 -9.96 -1.11
N ARG A 184 -1.83 -11.04 -1.65
CA ARG A 184 -3.21 -11.46 -1.42
C ARG A 184 -3.47 -11.71 0.06
N ASP A 185 -2.66 -12.52 0.72
CA ASP A 185 -2.82 -12.85 2.15
C ASP A 185 -2.77 -11.61 3.04
N ALA A 186 -1.86 -10.68 2.75
CA ALA A 186 -1.77 -9.42 3.49
C ALA A 186 -3.03 -8.57 3.30
N VAL A 187 -3.47 -8.37 2.06
CA VAL A 187 -4.67 -7.57 1.74
C VAL A 187 -5.93 -8.24 2.27
N TRP A 188 -6.06 -9.57 2.14
CA TRP A 188 -7.17 -10.36 2.65
C TRP A 188 -7.24 -10.34 4.18
N GLY A 189 -6.10 -10.41 4.86
CA GLY A 189 -6.05 -10.27 6.31
C GLY A 189 -6.64 -8.94 6.79
N VAL A 190 -6.28 -7.83 6.14
CA VAL A 190 -6.82 -6.51 6.49
C VAL A 190 -8.27 -6.34 6.05
N ALA A 191 -8.65 -6.86 4.88
CA ALA A 191 -10.04 -6.88 4.43
C ALA A 191 -10.93 -7.68 5.39
N GLY A 192 -10.47 -8.85 5.87
CA GLY A 192 -11.19 -9.63 6.88
C GLY A 192 -11.43 -8.87 8.17
N LEU A 193 -10.47 -8.06 8.63
CA LEU A 193 -10.66 -7.18 9.79
C LEU A 193 -11.73 -6.11 9.55
N MET A 194 -11.77 -5.53 8.35
CA MET A 194 -12.76 -4.52 7.97
C MET A 194 -14.16 -5.11 7.71
N ALA A 195 -14.24 -6.36 7.26
CA ALA A 195 -15.49 -7.02 6.88
C ALA A 195 -16.51 -7.04 8.03
N HIS A 196 -16.05 -7.17 9.28
CA HIS A 196 -16.90 -7.22 10.48
C HIS A 196 -17.32 -5.85 11.03
N ARG A 197 -16.96 -4.75 10.35
CA ARG A 197 -17.17 -3.38 10.81
C ARG A 197 -18.05 -2.61 9.85
N ALA A 198 -18.85 -1.69 10.38
CA ALA A 198 -19.72 -0.83 9.57
C ALA A 198 -19.00 0.48 9.18
N ASP A 199 -18.18 1.02 10.09
CA ASP A 199 -17.40 2.25 9.92
C ASP A 199 -15.90 1.94 10.04
N VAL A 200 -15.11 2.39 9.04
CA VAL A 200 -13.65 2.26 9.00
C VAL A 200 -13.03 3.66 8.98
N GLY A 201 -12.25 3.97 10.00
CA GLY A 201 -11.33 5.09 10.01
C GLY A 201 -9.94 4.66 9.54
N THR A 202 -9.25 5.46 8.75
CA THR A 202 -7.84 5.22 8.38
C THR A 202 -7.14 6.49 7.94
N GLY A 203 -5.81 6.56 8.07
CA GLY A 203 -4.99 7.63 7.46
C GLY A 203 -4.41 7.25 6.09
N SER A 204 -4.68 6.05 5.58
CA SER A 204 -4.16 5.56 4.30
C SER A 204 -5.21 5.68 3.19
N PRO A 205 -4.92 6.43 2.11
CA PRO A 205 -5.80 6.53 0.94
C PRO A 205 -6.13 5.16 0.31
N GLY A 206 -5.14 4.29 0.19
CA GLY A 206 -5.32 2.94 -0.38
C GLY A 206 -6.29 2.08 0.44
N LEU A 207 -6.19 2.13 1.78
CA LEU A 207 -7.16 1.45 2.65
C LEU A 207 -8.54 2.07 2.59
N ALA A 208 -8.65 3.40 2.47
CA ALA A 208 -9.93 4.07 2.33
C ALA A 208 -10.65 3.62 1.06
N ILE A 209 -9.91 3.50 -0.06
CA ILE A 209 -10.44 2.96 -1.31
C ILE A 209 -10.89 1.50 -1.13
N LEU A 210 -10.05 0.65 -0.53
CA LEU A 210 -10.40 -0.75 -0.28
C LEU A 210 -11.69 -0.86 0.56
N ALA A 211 -11.78 -0.15 1.68
CA ALA A 211 -12.95 -0.14 2.54
C ALA A 211 -14.20 0.39 1.82
N ALA A 212 -14.07 1.42 1.00
CA ALA A 212 -15.17 1.96 0.21
C ALA A 212 -15.69 0.96 -0.83
N LYS A 213 -14.78 0.23 -1.50
CA LYS A 213 -15.14 -0.85 -2.44
C LYS A 213 -15.85 -2.01 -1.73
N MET A 214 -15.55 -2.24 -0.46
CA MET A 214 -16.25 -3.19 0.40
C MET A 214 -17.60 -2.67 0.93
N GLY A 215 -18.05 -1.48 0.52
CA GLY A 215 -19.32 -0.90 0.93
C GLY A 215 -19.34 -0.32 2.35
N LYS A 216 -18.18 -0.09 2.96
CA LYS A 216 -18.09 0.44 4.33
C LYS A 216 -18.30 1.95 4.37
N ALA A 217 -18.78 2.47 5.50
CA ALA A 217 -18.67 3.90 5.78
C ALA A 217 -17.21 4.22 6.11
N VAL A 218 -16.60 5.20 5.42
CA VAL A 218 -15.16 5.45 5.55
C VAL A 218 -14.89 6.88 6.01
N ARG A 219 -14.00 7.01 7.00
CA ARG A 219 -13.42 8.27 7.44
C ARG A 219 -11.92 8.25 7.19
N LEU A 220 -11.48 9.02 6.19
CA LEU A 220 -10.08 9.23 5.91
C LEU A 220 -9.57 10.36 6.80
N ASP A 221 -8.54 10.10 7.60
CA ASP A 221 -7.83 11.11 8.38
C ASP A 221 -6.75 11.73 7.50
N GLY A 222 -6.94 12.99 7.13
CA GLY A 222 -5.95 13.76 6.35
C GLY A 222 -4.73 14.15 7.17
N GLY A 223 -4.87 14.25 8.49
CA GLY A 223 -3.83 14.73 9.39
C GLY A 223 -3.13 16.01 8.88
N ALA A 224 -1.80 16.05 9.01
CA ALA A 224 -0.98 17.11 8.42
C ALA A 224 -0.47 16.75 7.01
N ASP A 225 -0.89 15.62 6.44
CA ASP A 225 -0.37 15.10 5.17
C ASP A 225 -1.21 15.59 4.00
N ARG A 226 -0.71 16.63 3.32
CA ARG A 226 -1.36 17.20 2.12
C ARG A 226 -1.46 16.22 0.96
N VAL A 227 -0.65 15.16 0.95
CA VAL A 227 -0.72 14.12 -0.09
C VAL A 227 -2.04 13.34 0.06
N THR A 228 -2.43 12.99 1.28
CA THR A 228 -3.70 12.30 1.56
C THR A 228 -4.90 13.15 1.13
N GLU A 229 -4.87 14.46 1.41
CA GLU A 229 -5.91 15.38 0.95
C GLU A 229 -5.97 15.46 -0.59
N ALA A 230 -4.82 15.54 -1.26
CA ALA A 230 -4.76 15.61 -2.72
C ALA A 230 -5.28 14.32 -3.38
N ILE A 231 -4.92 13.14 -2.87
CA ILE A 231 -5.47 11.86 -3.35
C ILE A 231 -6.97 11.77 -3.09
N PHE A 232 -7.43 12.29 -1.95
CA PHE A 232 -8.86 12.36 -1.66
C PHE A 232 -9.60 13.18 -2.73
N ASP A 233 -9.13 14.40 -3.01
CA ASP A 233 -9.77 15.29 -3.97
C ASP A 233 -9.69 14.75 -5.41
N ASP A 234 -8.57 14.17 -5.82
CA ASP A 234 -8.33 13.74 -7.20
C ASP A 234 -8.86 12.33 -7.53
N THR A 235 -8.89 11.42 -6.56
CA THR A 235 -9.27 10.01 -6.78
C THR A 235 -10.46 9.56 -5.94
N ILE A 236 -10.44 9.78 -4.62
CA ILE A 236 -11.42 9.15 -3.72
C ILE A 236 -12.78 9.84 -3.82
N LEU A 237 -12.84 11.16 -3.71
CA LEU A 237 -14.09 11.92 -3.71
C LEU A 237 -14.90 11.75 -5.00
N PRO A 238 -14.30 11.78 -6.21
CA PRO A 238 -15.04 11.56 -7.45
C PRO A 238 -15.60 10.13 -7.60
N LEU A 239 -14.90 9.12 -7.07
CA LEU A 239 -15.25 7.71 -7.26
C LEU A 239 -16.07 7.12 -6.11
N TYR A 240 -15.86 7.62 -4.89
CA TYR A 240 -16.42 7.12 -3.63
C TYR A 240 -16.96 8.29 -2.78
N PRO A 241 -18.05 8.96 -3.20
CA PRO A 241 -18.56 10.16 -2.54
C PRO A 241 -19.07 9.95 -1.10
N ALA A 242 -19.23 8.68 -0.67
CA ALA A 242 -19.58 8.32 0.70
C ALA A 242 -18.37 8.36 1.66
N VAL A 243 -17.13 8.43 1.14
CA VAL A 243 -15.93 8.59 1.95
C VAL A 243 -15.84 10.04 2.42
N THR A 244 -15.64 10.23 3.72
CA THR A 244 -15.46 11.56 4.31
C THR A 244 -14.00 11.79 4.70
N LEU A 245 -13.50 12.99 4.49
CA LEU A 245 -12.17 13.42 4.93
C LEU A 245 -12.29 14.23 6.22
N ASP A 246 -11.60 13.79 7.28
CA ASP A 246 -11.36 14.57 8.48
C ASP A 246 -10.03 15.31 8.30
N ARG A 247 -10.10 16.64 8.13
CA ARG A 247 -8.90 17.47 7.87
C ARG A 247 -8.12 17.80 9.13
N GLY A 248 -8.69 17.57 10.32
CA GLY A 248 -8.13 18.06 11.58
C GLY A 248 -7.98 19.59 11.63
N ASP A 249 -7.96 20.18 12.83
CA ASP A 249 -7.69 21.61 13.01
C ASP A 249 -6.18 21.92 12.87
N ALA A 250 -5.62 21.80 11.66
CA ALA A 250 -4.21 22.11 11.41
C ALA A 250 -3.98 23.63 11.24
N ARG A 251 -3.98 24.39 12.34
CA ARG A 251 -3.46 25.78 12.37
C ARG A 251 -1.93 25.79 12.36
N VAL A 252 -1.31 25.74 11.18
CA VAL A 252 0.13 26.04 11.02
C VAL A 252 0.31 27.30 10.18
N ARG A 253 0.79 28.37 10.85
CA ARG A 253 1.15 29.66 10.26
C ARG A 253 2.49 29.52 9.53
N CYS A 254 2.50 29.70 8.21
CA CYS A 254 3.72 29.98 7.46
C CYS A 254 3.86 31.50 7.26
N ARG A 255 4.99 32.06 7.70
CA ARG A 255 5.41 33.45 7.48
C ARG A 255 6.25 33.51 6.19
N PRO A 256 6.07 34.48 5.29
CA PRO A 256 6.98 34.67 4.16
C PRO A 256 8.26 35.39 4.61
N ALA A 257 9.40 34.97 4.07
CA ALA A 257 10.66 35.69 4.11
C ALA A 257 10.77 36.53 2.82
N GLU A 258 10.96 37.83 2.97
CA GLU A 258 11.32 38.76 1.90
C GLU A 258 12.82 39.03 1.97
N HIS A 259 13.51 38.96 0.83
CA HIS A 259 14.86 39.48 0.69
C HIS A 259 15.00 40.28 -0.61
N ASP A 260 15.43 41.52 -0.38
CA ASP A 260 16.17 42.52 -1.15
C ASP A 260 16.47 42.33 -2.65
N ASP A 261 16.33 43.43 -3.39
CA ASP A 261 17.23 43.82 -4.49
C ASP A 261 17.41 45.34 -4.52
N ALA A 262 18.66 45.77 -4.65
CA ALA A 262 19.12 47.15 -4.84
C ALA A 262 20.28 47.17 -5.87
N PRO A 263 20.57 48.31 -6.52
CA PRO A 263 20.77 48.38 -7.98
C PRO A 263 22.22 48.67 -8.42
N GLY A 264 22.47 48.67 -9.74
CA GLY A 264 23.76 49.02 -10.34
C GLY A 264 23.64 49.76 -11.70
N GLU A 265 24.15 51.00 -11.69
CA GLU A 265 24.69 51.87 -12.76
C GLU A 265 25.73 51.13 -13.66
N GLU A 266 26.27 51.56 -14.80
CA GLU A 266 26.41 52.84 -15.53
C GLU A 266 26.95 52.51 -16.96
N ASN A 267 26.95 53.50 -17.86
CA ASN A 267 27.49 53.48 -19.24
C ASN A 267 28.72 54.42 -19.28
N PRO A 268 29.75 54.26 -20.16
CA PRO A 268 29.89 55.24 -21.26
C PRO A 268 30.72 54.84 -22.52
N ASP A 269 30.66 55.77 -23.49
CA ASP A 269 31.64 56.18 -24.53
C ASP A 269 31.62 55.58 -25.96
N ALA A 270 31.53 56.49 -26.96
CA ALA A 270 32.49 56.61 -28.08
C ALA A 270 32.24 57.81 -29.03
N ALA A 271 33.28 58.65 -29.17
CA ALA A 271 33.93 59.20 -30.38
C ALA A 271 33.17 59.98 -31.49
N LEU A 272 33.77 61.10 -31.95
CA LEU A 272 34.11 61.35 -33.38
C LEU A 272 34.92 62.65 -33.65
N ARG A 273 35.71 62.60 -34.74
CA ARG A 273 36.74 63.54 -35.24
C ARG A 273 36.14 64.61 -36.18
N THR A 274 36.92 65.65 -36.56
CA THR A 274 37.18 66.06 -37.98
C THR A 274 38.15 67.27 -38.10
N HIS A 275 38.95 67.26 -39.19
CA HIS A 275 39.85 68.32 -39.69
C HIS A 275 39.12 69.30 -40.63
N THR A 276 39.66 70.51 -40.87
CA THR A 276 40.23 70.97 -42.18
C THR A 276 40.71 72.45 -42.17
N PRO A 277 41.51 72.88 -43.19
CA PRO A 277 42.43 74.04 -43.19
C PRO A 277 42.06 75.18 -44.17
N ASP A 278 42.62 76.38 -43.98
CA ASP A 278 43.06 77.32 -45.04
C ASP A 278 43.72 78.56 -44.41
N ASP A 279 44.87 79.03 -44.96
CA ASP A 279 45.15 80.47 -45.16
C ASP A 279 46.59 80.72 -45.66
N ASP A 280 46.80 80.47 -46.96
CA ASP A 280 48.04 80.75 -47.69
C ASP A 280 47.98 82.10 -48.47
N VAL A 281 47.24 83.09 -47.95
CA VAL A 281 47.19 84.48 -48.48
C VAL A 281 48.18 85.41 -47.76
N ALA A 282 48.80 84.95 -46.67
CA ALA A 282 49.90 85.65 -45.99
C ALA A 282 51.23 85.63 -46.79
N ARG A 283 51.33 84.83 -47.85
CA ARG A 283 52.59 84.54 -48.55
C ARG A 283 53.06 85.63 -49.52
N LEU A 284 52.18 86.49 -50.01
CA LEU A 284 52.52 87.47 -51.05
C LEU A 284 53.01 88.84 -50.53
N LYS A 285 52.80 89.15 -49.24
CA LYS A 285 53.38 90.35 -48.60
C LYS A 285 54.81 90.13 -48.08
N THR A 286 55.27 88.88 -48.02
CA THR A 286 56.56 88.50 -47.43
C THR A 286 57.72 88.61 -48.43
N LEU A 287 57.44 88.59 -49.73
CA LEU A 287 58.45 88.65 -50.80
C LEU A 287 59.06 90.03 -51.01
N LEU A 288 58.41 91.12 -50.57
CA LEU A 288 59.00 92.47 -50.61
C LEU A 288 59.86 92.78 -49.37
N LYS A 289 59.73 91.97 -48.30
CA LYS A 289 60.58 91.99 -47.10
C LYS A 289 61.86 91.15 -47.27
N ALA A 290 61.94 90.36 -48.36
CA ALA A 290 63.05 89.46 -48.66
C ALA A 290 64.33 90.21 -49.05
N ALA A 291 64.26 91.23 -49.90
CA ALA A 291 65.46 91.96 -50.35
C ALA A 291 66.18 92.78 -49.26
N ARG A 292 65.52 93.06 -48.12
CA ARG A 292 66.13 93.73 -46.95
C ARG A 292 66.53 92.75 -45.86
N ARG A 293 66.01 91.51 -45.89
CA ARG A 293 66.43 90.41 -45.03
C ARG A 293 67.73 89.79 -45.52
N ASP A 294 68.00 89.73 -46.81
CA ASP A 294 69.20 89.04 -47.33
C ASP A 294 70.53 89.65 -46.85
N ALA A 295 70.57 90.94 -46.50
CA ALA A 295 71.75 91.59 -45.92
C ALA A 295 71.94 91.33 -44.41
N GLN A 296 70.85 91.25 -43.63
CA GLN A 296 70.89 90.84 -42.21
C GLN A 296 70.98 89.32 -42.04
N PHE A 297 70.50 88.57 -43.02
CA PHE A 297 70.53 87.12 -43.09
C PHE A 297 71.96 86.63 -43.19
N LEU A 298 72.82 87.20 -44.05
CA LEU A 298 74.22 86.75 -44.16
C LEU A 298 75.04 86.97 -42.88
N GLU A 299 74.74 88.01 -42.09
CA GLU A 299 75.42 88.28 -40.82
C GLU A 299 74.88 87.40 -39.68
N GLN A 300 73.56 87.18 -39.64
CA GLN A 300 72.94 86.19 -38.75
C GLN A 300 73.31 84.75 -39.13
N GLU A 301 73.55 84.45 -40.41
CA GLU A 301 73.91 83.10 -40.86
C GLU A 301 75.36 82.78 -40.53
N ARG A 302 76.25 83.78 -40.50
CA ARG A 302 77.62 83.60 -39.98
C ARG A 302 77.61 83.26 -38.49
N ASP A 303 76.85 84.01 -37.69
CA ASP A 303 76.76 83.77 -36.24
C ASP A 303 75.98 82.48 -35.94
N ARG A 304 74.97 82.12 -36.76
CA ARG A 304 74.31 80.81 -36.73
C ARG A 304 75.21 79.67 -37.13
N LEU A 305 76.12 79.83 -38.10
CA LEU A 305 77.05 78.78 -38.49
C LEU A 305 78.12 78.55 -37.43
N VAL A 306 78.55 79.59 -36.71
CA VAL A 306 79.45 79.46 -35.54
C VAL A 306 78.74 78.76 -34.37
N VAL A 307 77.50 79.15 -34.06
CA VAL A 307 76.68 78.45 -33.05
C VAL A 307 76.34 77.03 -33.50
N ALA A 308 76.02 76.80 -34.77
CA ALA A 308 75.72 75.47 -35.32
C ALA A 308 76.95 74.56 -35.37
N ALA A 309 78.17 75.10 -35.55
CA ALA A 309 79.39 74.33 -35.46
C ALA A 309 79.75 73.95 -34.01
N ALA A 310 79.45 74.82 -33.04
CA ALA A 310 79.55 74.52 -31.61
C ALA A 310 78.48 73.51 -31.16
N ASP A 311 77.23 73.67 -31.63
CA ASP A 311 76.12 72.75 -31.43
C ASP A 311 76.38 71.39 -32.10
N ALA A 312 76.98 71.35 -33.28
CA ALA A 312 77.31 70.10 -33.96
C ALA A 312 78.40 69.32 -33.20
N ARG A 313 79.37 70.01 -32.57
CA ARG A 313 80.33 69.36 -31.66
C ARG A 313 79.68 68.89 -30.36
N SER A 314 78.82 69.69 -29.74
CA SER A 314 78.04 69.29 -28.57
C SER A 314 77.14 68.09 -28.86
N ARG A 315 76.46 68.07 -30.01
CA ARG A 315 75.60 66.96 -30.44
C ARG A 315 76.40 65.69 -30.75
N HIS A 316 77.62 65.82 -31.29
CA HIS A 316 78.48 64.65 -31.52
C HIS A 316 79.02 64.05 -30.21
N ASP A 317 79.34 64.89 -29.22
CA ASP A 317 79.76 64.45 -27.90
C ASP A 317 78.55 63.89 -27.10
N ASP A 318 77.37 64.49 -27.22
CA ASP A 318 76.13 63.98 -26.61
C ASP A 318 75.65 62.67 -27.27
N GLU A 319 75.81 62.51 -28.60
CA GLU A 319 75.57 61.25 -29.33
C GLU A 319 76.55 60.16 -28.89
N ALA A 320 77.84 60.49 -28.73
CA ALA A 320 78.82 59.53 -28.21
C ALA A 320 78.48 59.09 -26.77
N VAL A 321 78.04 60.02 -25.92
CA VAL A 321 77.61 59.71 -24.54
C VAL A 321 76.31 58.91 -24.52
N THR A 322 75.35 59.19 -25.41
CA THR A 322 74.10 58.41 -25.51
C THR A 322 74.34 57.01 -26.05
N VAL A 323 75.22 56.82 -27.03
CA VAL A 323 75.59 55.50 -27.54
C VAL A 323 76.29 54.66 -26.46
N VAL A 324 77.20 55.26 -25.69
CA VAL A 324 77.88 54.56 -24.58
C VAL A 324 76.90 54.22 -23.44
N ARG A 325 75.94 55.11 -23.13
CA ARG A 325 74.88 54.81 -22.15
C ARG A 325 73.94 53.71 -22.66
N ALA A 326 73.49 53.78 -23.90
CA ALA A 326 72.64 52.77 -24.52
C ALA A 326 73.33 51.39 -24.56
N HIS A 327 74.63 51.35 -24.84
CA HIS A 327 75.41 50.11 -24.82
C HIS A 327 75.56 49.55 -23.40
N ARG A 328 75.81 50.40 -22.39
CA ARG A 328 75.84 49.99 -20.97
C ARG A 328 74.48 49.49 -20.48
N ASP A 329 73.39 50.15 -20.86
CA ASP A 329 72.04 49.73 -20.51
C ASP A 329 71.65 48.43 -21.21
N ALA A 330 72.03 48.24 -22.48
CA ALA A 330 71.83 46.99 -23.20
C ALA A 330 72.62 45.84 -22.56
N LYS A 331 73.89 46.09 -22.15
CA LYS A 331 74.70 45.11 -21.43
C LYS A 331 74.10 44.75 -20.07
N ARG A 332 73.64 45.75 -19.30
CA ARG A 332 72.97 45.51 -18.00
C ARG A 332 71.68 44.68 -18.19
N ARG A 333 70.87 44.98 -19.21
CA ARG A 333 69.67 44.20 -19.54
C ARG A 333 69.99 42.77 -19.95
N ALA A 334 71.09 42.54 -20.69
CA ALA A 334 71.53 41.20 -21.05
C ALA A 334 71.97 40.40 -19.82
N GLU A 335 72.73 41.01 -18.91
CA GLU A 335 73.16 40.38 -17.64
C GLU A 335 71.96 40.13 -16.69
N GLU A 336 70.98 41.04 -16.65
CA GLU A 336 69.73 40.86 -15.89
C GLU A 336 68.87 39.73 -16.50
N ALA A 337 68.80 39.64 -17.83
CA ALA A 337 68.09 38.55 -18.50
C ALA A 337 68.76 37.18 -18.24
N GLU A 338 70.09 37.10 -18.28
CA GLU A 338 70.82 35.87 -17.95
C GLU A 338 70.57 35.45 -16.49
N ARG A 339 70.63 36.39 -15.53
CA ARG A 339 70.29 36.09 -14.12
C ARG A 339 68.86 35.62 -13.97
N HIS A 340 67.90 36.30 -14.60
CA HIS A 340 66.49 35.91 -14.55
C HIS A 340 66.28 34.50 -15.14
N THR A 341 66.97 34.14 -16.22
CA THR A 341 66.91 32.79 -16.77
C THR A 341 67.55 31.73 -15.86
N ALA A 342 68.67 32.05 -15.21
CA ALA A 342 69.32 31.15 -14.26
C ALA A 342 68.46 30.91 -13.02
N ASP A 343 67.87 31.97 -12.46
CA ASP A 343 66.96 31.89 -11.31
C ASP A 343 65.68 31.14 -11.69
N SER A 344 65.10 31.41 -12.87
CA SER A 344 63.93 30.68 -13.37
C SER A 344 64.20 29.19 -13.55
N PHE A 345 65.41 28.81 -13.98
CA PHE A 345 65.80 27.42 -14.16
C PHE A 345 66.07 26.71 -12.82
N ALA A 346 66.64 27.41 -11.84
CA ALA A 346 66.81 26.91 -10.48
C ALA A 346 65.44 26.67 -9.81
N ASP A 347 64.51 27.62 -9.95
CA ASP A 347 63.13 27.49 -9.49
C ASP A 347 62.40 26.33 -10.16
N PHE A 348 62.58 26.15 -11.48
CA PHE A 348 62.00 25.01 -12.20
C PHE A 348 62.53 23.67 -11.66
N LYS A 349 63.84 23.53 -11.45
CA LYS A 349 64.44 22.32 -10.87
C LYS A 349 63.91 22.04 -9.47
N LYS A 350 63.76 23.08 -8.65
CA LYS A 350 63.21 22.92 -7.29
C LYS A 350 61.76 22.45 -7.34
N ARG A 351 60.91 23.08 -8.16
CA ARG A 351 59.51 22.65 -8.33
C ARG A 351 59.40 21.22 -8.84
N ALA A 352 60.25 20.82 -9.79
CA ALA A 352 60.28 19.45 -10.31
C ALA A 352 60.68 18.42 -9.23
N ALA A 353 61.62 18.77 -8.34
CA ALA A 353 61.98 17.92 -7.21
C ALA A 353 60.85 17.84 -6.17
N ASP A 354 60.25 18.98 -5.79
CA ASP A 354 59.14 19.03 -4.86
C ASP A 354 57.92 18.23 -5.39
N GLU A 355 57.67 18.28 -6.69
CA GLU A 355 56.59 17.54 -7.35
C GLU A 355 56.87 16.03 -7.43
N ALA A 356 58.13 15.63 -7.62
CA ALA A 356 58.54 14.22 -7.56
C ALA A 356 58.37 13.65 -6.14
N ASP A 357 58.81 14.38 -5.11
CA ASP A 357 58.64 13.98 -3.71
C ASP A 357 57.16 13.89 -3.33
N ALA A 358 56.34 14.84 -3.80
CA ALA A 358 54.88 14.81 -3.60
C ALA A 358 54.22 13.61 -4.32
N ALA A 359 54.67 13.26 -5.52
CA ALA A 359 54.18 12.10 -6.24
C ALA A 359 54.54 10.80 -5.53
N GLU A 360 55.76 10.68 -4.99
CA GLU A 360 56.19 9.52 -4.22
C GLU A 360 55.41 9.37 -2.91
N ALA A 361 55.16 10.48 -2.20
CA ALA A 361 54.32 10.49 -1.01
C ALA A 361 52.89 10.03 -1.31
N ARG A 362 52.28 10.52 -2.40
CA ARG A 362 50.95 10.06 -2.86
C ARG A 362 50.93 8.58 -3.21
N HIS A 363 51.99 8.08 -3.86
CA HIS A 363 52.10 6.66 -4.20
C HIS A 363 52.17 5.78 -2.94
N ARG A 364 52.93 6.18 -1.92
CA ARG A 364 52.97 5.48 -0.62
C ARG A 364 51.61 5.50 0.06
N GLU A 365 50.95 6.65 0.13
CA GLU A 365 49.61 6.78 0.72
C GLU A 365 48.59 5.86 0.01
N LEU A 366 48.61 5.84 -1.33
CA LEU A 366 47.73 4.96 -2.11
C LEU A 366 48.02 3.48 -1.81
N THR A 367 49.29 3.10 -1.73
CA THR A 367 49.69 1.71 -1.43
C THR A 367 49.19 1.27 -0.06
N GLU A 368 49.31 2.12 0.97
CA GLU A 368 48.78 1.85 2.31
C GLU A 368 47.25 1.76 2.32
N ARG A 369 46.56 2.63 1.57
CA ARG A 369 45.11 2.58 1.42
C ARG A 369 44.66 1.30 0.71
N PHE A 370 45.38 0.85 -0.31
CA PHE A 370 45.10 -0.42 -0.99
C PHE A 370 45.25 -1.61 -0.04
N ALA A 371 46.34 -1.69 0.73
CA ALA A 371 46.53 -2.75 1.72
C ALA A 371 45.42 -2.74 2.79
N ALA A 372 44.99 -1.56 3.25
CA ALA A 372 43.88 -1.44 4.20
C ALA A 372 42.53 -1.88 3.60
N VAL A 373 42.30 -1.62 2.31
CA VAL A 373 41.09 -2.07 1.60
C VAL A 373 41.10 -3.58 1.40
N GLU A 374 42.24 -4.18 1.03
CA GLU A 374 42.38 -5.63 0.92
C GLU A 374 42.11 -6.33 2.26
N GLY A 375 42.67 -5.83 3.36
CA GLY A 375 42.40 -6.38 4.70
C GLY A 375 40.92 -6.28 5.09
N LYS A 376 40.24 -5.17 4.74
CA LYS A 376 38.78 -5.05 4.95
C LYS A 376 37.98 -5.99 4.08
N ARG A 377 38.43 -6.24 2.84
CA ARG A 377 37.80 -7.18 1.91
C ARG A 377 37.90 -8.62 2.42
N GLU A 378 39.07 -9.03 2.89
CA GLU A 378 39.28 -10.36 3.47
C GLU A 378 38.39 -10.58 4.70
N ALA A 379 38.38 -9.63 5.64
CA ALA A 379 37.49 -9.67 6.80
C ALA A 379 35.99 -9.72 6.43
N ALA A 380 35.60 -9.03 5.35
CA ALA A 380 34.23 -9.07 4.86
C ALA A 380 33.86 -10.42 4.23
N VAL A 381 34.80 -11.07 3.53
CA VAL A 381 34.63 -12.42 2.98
C VAL A 381 34.48 -13.44 4.10
N ASP A 382 35.32 -13.37 5.13
CA ASP A 382 35.22 -14.25 6.30
C ASP A 382 33.90 -14.06 7.05
N ALA A 383 33.47 -12.80 7.24
CA ALA A 383 32.18 -12.50 7.85
C ALA A 383 31.01 -13.00 7.00
N ALA A 384 31.10 -12.94 5.67
CA ALA A 384 30.09 -13.49 4.77
C ALA A 384 30.03 -15.03 4.86
N ALA A 385 31.18 -15.70 4.88
CA ALA A 385 31.26 -17.14 5.05
C ALA A 385 30.67 -17.59 6.41
N ALA A 386 30.96 -16.88 7.49
CA ALA A 386 30.38 -17.15 8.80
C ALA A 386 28.86 -16.98 8.83
N ARG A 387 28.32 -15.95 8.16
CA ARG A 387 26.87 -15.75 8.01
C ARG A 387 26.21 -16.86 7.19
N ASP A 388 26.87 -17.33 6.14
CA ASP A 388 26.38 -18.43 5.30
C ASP A 388 26.30 -19.76 6.09
N VAL A 389 27.29 -20.06 6.93
CA VAL A 389 27.23 -21.20 7.86
C VAL A 389 26.07 -21.05 8.85
N ALA A 390 25.93 -19.88 9.48
CA ALA A 390 24.83 -19.62 10.42
C ALA A 390 23.44 -19.72 9.75
N ALA A 391 23.32 -19.28 8.49
CA ALA A 391 22.10 -19.39 7.71
C ALA A 391 21.74 -20.85 7.40
N ARG A 392 22.74 -21.69 7.05
CA ARG A 392 22.53 -23.13 6.86
C ARG A 392 22.10 -23.83 8.15
N ASP A 393 22.73 -23.51 9.28
CA ASP A 393 22.36 -24.07 10.58
C ASP A 393 20.93 -23.66 10.98
N PHE A 394 20.56 -22.41 10.75
CA PHE A 394 19.20 -21.94 10.98
C PHE A 394 18.19 -22.66 10.09
N ALA A 395 18.47 -22.80 8.79
CA ALA A 395 17.62 -23.53 7.85
C ALA A 395 17.44 -25.00 8.26
N ALA A 396 18.50 -25.66 8.75
CA ALA A 396 18.42 -27.04 9.24
C ALA A 396 17.52 -27.15 10.49
N ARG A 397 17.59 -26.19 11.41
CA ARG A 397 16.70 -26.15 12.59
C ARG A 397 15.25 -25.94 12.20
N VAL A 398 14.97 -25.00 11.30
CA VAL A 398 13.61 -24.74 10.79
C VAL A 398 13.04 -25.98 10.08
N ALA A 399 13.86 -26.70 9.31
CA ALA A 399 13.44 -27.96 8.68
C ALA A 399 13.10 -29.04 9.72
N ALA A 400 13.90 -29.18 10.77
CA ALA A 400 13.63 -30.13 11.85
C ALA A 400 12.36 -29.77 12.64
N ASP A 401 12.17 -28.49 12.98
CA ASP A 401 10.97 -28.02 13.69
C ASP A 401 9.70 -28.22 12.84
N ARG A 402 9.81 -28.01 11.52
CA ARG A 402 8.73 -28.29 10.58
C ARG A 402 8.36 -29.78 10.55
N GLU A 403 9.35 -30.67 10.52
CA GLU A 403 9.09 -32.12 10.54
C GLU A 403 8.40 -32.56 11.85
N VAL A 404 8.78 -31.99 12.99
CA VAL A 404 8.10 -32.22 14.27
C VAL A 404 6.65 -31.73 14.21
N ALA A 405 6.43 -30.51 13.71
CA ALA A 405 5.08 -29.95 13.57
C ALA A 405 4.18 -30.78 12.64
N GLU A 406 4.71 -31.27 11.52
CA GLU A 406 3.99 -32.14 10.58
C GLU A 406 3.62 -33.48 11.22
N ARG A 407 4.53 -34.09 12.01
CA ARG A 407 4.23 -35.32 12.77
C ARG A 407 3.17 -35.10 13.85
N GLU A 408 3.22 -33.97 14.56
CA GLU A 408 2.18 -33.62 15.54
C GLU A 408 0.83 -33.38 14.89
N ALA A 409 0.79 -32.69 13.75
CA ALA A 409 -0.43 -32.46 12.98
C ALA A 409 -1.06 -33.79 12.54
N ALA A 410 -0.26 -34.69 11.95
CA ALA A 410 -0.71 -36.02 11.55
C ALA A 410 -1.23 -36.86 12.74
N ALA A 411 -0.58 -36.77 13.91
CA ALA A 411 -1.04 -37.44 15.12
C ALA A 411 -2.39 -36.89 15.63
N ARG A 412 -2.59 -35.56 15.57
CA ARG A 412 -3.86 -34.91 15.93
C ARG A 412 -4.97 -35.29 14.96
N GLU A 413 -4.70 -35.30 13.66
CA GLU A 413 -5.64 -35.72 12.63
C GLU A 413 -6.08 -37.19 12.83
N ALA A 414 -5.13 -38.10 13.06
CA ALA A 414 -5.43 -39.50 13.37
C ALA A 414 -6.24 -39.67 14.68
N ALA A 415 -6.03 -38.81 15.68
CA ALA A 415 -6.83 -38.79 16.89
C ALA A 415 -8.27 -38.31 16.64
N LEU A 416 -8.45 -37.28 15.80
CA LEU A 416 -9.76 -36.77 15.40
C LEU A 416 -10.54 -37.81 14.59
N HIS A 417 -9.91 -38.50 13.65
CA HIS A 417 -10.56 -39.58 12.88
C HIS A 417 -11.05 -40.72 13.78
N ARG A 418 -10.25 -41.14 14.77
CA ARG A 418 -10.68 -42.14 15.75
C ARG A 418 -11.89 -41.66 16.56
N ARG A 419 -11.86 -40.41 17.02
CA ARG A 419 -12.98 -39.83 17.77
C ARG A 419 -14.26 -39.71 16.93
N LEU A 420 -14.14 -39.40 15.65
CA LEU A 420 -15.29 -39.38 14.73
C LEU A 420 -15.87 -40.78 14.52
N ALA A 421 -15.02 -41.80 14.34
CA ALA A 421 -15.46 -43.19 14.24
C ALA A 421 -16.18 -43.66 15.52
N ASP A 422 -15.66 -43.32 16.70
CA ASP A 422 -16.30 -43.64 17.99
C ASP A 422 -17.68 -42.96 18.12
N LEU A 423 -17.80 -41.70 17.66
CA LEU A 423 -19.07 -40.97 17.66
C LEU A 423 -20.09 -41.56 16.69
N ASP A 424 -19.65 -42.06 15.53
CA ASP A 424 -20.49 -42.71 14.53
C ASP A 424 -21.11 -44.00 15.10
N VAL A 425 -20.29 -44.85 15.71
CA VAL A 425 -20.76 -46.07 16.40
C VAL A 425 -21.73 -45.74 17.53
N ALA A 426 -21.47 -44.68 18.30
CA ALA A 426 -22.36 -44.24 19.37
C ALA A 426 -23.70 -43.70 18.82
N PHE A 427 -23.68 -43.03 17.67
CA PHE A 427 -24.87 -42.51 16.99
C PHE A 427 -25.73 -43.66 16.45
N ASP A 428 -25.13 -44.65 15.78
CA ASP A 428 -25.82 -45.85 15.30
C ASP A 428 -26.47 -46.62 16.45
N THR A 429 -25.73 -46.80 17.55
CA THR A 429 -26.25 -47.47 18.75
C THR A 429 -27.48 -46.75 19.31
N ARG A 430 -27.45 -45.41 19.40
CA ARG A 430 -28.61 -44.61 19.86
C ARG A 430 -29.77 -44.68 18.88
N THR A 431 -29.51 -44.73 17.58
CA THR A 431 -30.53 -44.84 16.55
C THR A 431 -31.25 -46.19 16.65
N HIS A 432 -30.52 -47.29 16.84
CA HIS A 432 -31.12 -48.60 17.09
C HIS A 432 -31.95 -48.62 18.39
N GLN A 433 -31.43 -48.05 19.48
CA GLN A 433 -32.19 -47.94 20.73
C GLN A 433 -33.49 -47.13 20.56
N ALA A 434 -33.46 -46.05 19.77
CA ALA A 434 -34.66 -45.25 19.49
C ALA A 434 -35.70 -46.06 18.68
N LEU A 435 -35.26 -46.84 17.69
CA LEU A 435 -36.14 -47.72 16.90
C LEU A 435 -36.76 -48.84 17.76
N ASP A 436 -35.99 -49.43 18.68
CA ASP A 436 -36.48 -50.44 19.62
C ASP A 436 -37.52 -49.84 20.57
N LEU A 437 -37.29 -48.63 21.10
CA LEU A 437 -38.23 -47.91 21.94
C LEU A 437 -39.52 -47.58 21.18
N GLN A 438 -39.43 -47.12 19.94
CA GLN A 438 -40.61 -46.85 19.10
C GLN A 438 -41.42 -48.14 18.86
N SER A 439 -40.75 -49.24 18.53
CA SER A 439 -41.39 -50.55 18.35
C SER A 439 -42.10 -51.02 19.62
N ALA A 440 -41.50 -50.79 20.80
CA ALA A 440 -42.12 -51.09 22.08
C ALA A 440 -43.35 -50.21 22.37
N LEU A 441 -43.29 -48.92 22.03
CA LEU A 441 -44.42 -47.99 22.15
C LEU A 441 -45.58 -48.41 21.23
N ASP A 442 -45.30 -48.78 19.98
CA ASP A 442 -46.32 -49.24 19.03
C ASP A 442 -46.99 -50.54 19.52
N ALA A 443 -46.20 -51.48 20.07
CA ALA A 443 -46.72 -52.71 20.67
C ALA A 443 -47.60 -52.43 21.90
N LEU A 444 -47.24 -51.46 22.75
CA LEU A 444 -48.07 -51.02 23.87
C LEU A 444 -49.36 -50.35 23.39
N GLY A 445 -49.30 -49.51 22.36
CA GLY A 445 -50.47 -48.88 21.74
C GLY A 445 -51.45 -49.92 21.19
N ALA A 446 -50.95 -50.93 20.47
CA ALA A 446 -51.77 -52.03 19.97
C ALA A 446 -52.45 -52.83 21.10
N ARG A 447 -51.74 -53.08 22.21
CA ARG A 447 -52.32 -53.72 23.41
C ARG A 447 -53.40 -52.86 24.05
N ALA A 448 -53.18 -51.54 24.17
CA ALA A 448 -54.16 -50.61 24.72
C ALA A 448 -55.46 -50.61 23.90
N LEU A 449 -55.37 -50.52 22.57
CA LEU A 449 -56.52 -50.61 21.66
C LEU A 449 -57.25 -51.96 21.80
N ALA A 450 -56.51 -53.06 21.91
CA ALA A 450 -57.11 -54.38 22.11
C ALA A 450 -57.86 -54.48 23.45
N THR A 451 -57.32 -53.88 24.52
CA THR A 451 -57.99 -53.81 25.83
C THR A 451 -59.23 -52.92 25.79
N GLU A 452 -59.17 -51.78 25.12
CA GLU A 452 -60.32 -50.89 24.93
C GLU A 452 -61.45 -51.61 24.18
N GLY A 453 -61.11 -52.35 23.12
CA GLY A 453 -62.06 -53.20 22.40
C GLY A 453 -62.69 -54.30 23.28
N ARG A 454 -61.95 -54.87 24.23
CA ARG A 454 -62.53 -55.82 25.22
C ARG A 454 -63.48 -55.12 26.17
N VAL A 455 -63.10 -53.95 26.69
CA VAL A 455 -63.95 -53.13 27.60
C VAL A 455 -65.24 -52.73 26.90
N ALA A 456 -65.18 -52.29 25.63
CA ALA A 456 -66.36 -51.96 24.84
C ALA A 456 -67.30 -53.17 24.67
N ARG A 457 -66.76 -54.36 24.38
CA ARG A 457 -67.55 -55.60 24.31
C ARG A 457 -68.18 -55.97 25.65
N MET A 458 -67.44 -55.81 26.75
CA MET A 458 -67.98 -56.07 28.09
C MET A 458 -69.12 -55.11 28.44
N ARG A 459 -68.98 -53.82 28.12
CA ARG A 459 -70.06 -52.83 28.30
C ARG A 459 -71.30 -53.22 27.50
N ALA A 460 -71.15 -53.56 26.22
CA ALA A 460 -72.27 -54.00 25.39
C ALA A 460 -72.98 -55.26 25.95
N LEU A 461 -72.24 -56.20 26.53
CA LEU A 461 -72.82 -57.38 27.20
C LEU A 461 -73.60 -57.01 28.48
N ILE A 462 -73.08 -56.07 29.26
CA ILE A 462 -73.76 -55.55 30.46
C ILE A 462 -75.04 -54.83 30.06
N ASP A 463 -74.99 -53.98 29.05
CA ASP A 463 -76.15 -53.24 28.54
C ASP A 463 -77.22 -54.21 28.01
N ALA A 464 -76.82 -55.23 27.23
CA ALA A 464 -77.73 -56.27 26.75
C ALA A 464 -78.38 -57.06 27.90
N ARG A 465 -77.60 -57.44 28.93
CA ARG A 465 -78.13 -58.12 30.12
C ARG A 465 -79.06 -57.23 30.94
N THR A 466 -78.78 -55.94 31.00
CA THR A 466 -79.61 -54.95 31.69
C THR A 466 -80.95 -54.79 30.97
N ALA A 467 -80.93 -54.65 29.63
CA ALA A 467 -82.13 -54.60 28.80
C ALA A 467 -83.00 -55.87 28.95
N MET A 468 -82.39 -57.07 28.89
CA MET A 468 -83.10 -58.33 29.14
C MET A 468 -83.74 -58.38 30.54
N GLY A 469 -83.04 -57.85 31.55
CA GLY A 469 -83.56 -57.77 32.92
C GLY A 469 -84.74 -56.81 33.04
N GLU A 470 -84.72 -55.68 32.33
CA GLU A 470 -85.84 -54.75 32.25
C GLU A 470 -87.05 -55.34 31.52
N ASP A 471 -86.83 -56.03 30.39
CA ASP A 471 -87.88 -56.73 29.65
C ASP A 471 -88.55 -57.79 30.55
N ALA A 472 -87.75 -58.61 31.25
CA ALA A 472 -88.27 -59.60 32.19
C ALA A 472 -89.07 -58.96 33.34
N ARG A 473 -88.66 -57.77 33.83
CA ARG A 473 -89.43 -57.00 34.83
C ARG A 473 -90.76 -56.50 34.24
N ARG A 474 -90.75 -55.95 33.03
CA ARG A 474 -91.97 -55.49 32.34
C ARG A 474 -92.94 -56.64 32.09
N ASP A 475 -92.44 -57.80 31.67
CA ASP A 475 -93.24 -59.02 31.50
C ASP A 475 -93.83 -59.51 32.82
N ALA A 476 -93.04 -59.53 33.90
CA ALA A 476 -93.50 -59.91 35.22
C ALA A 476 -94.59 -58.94 35.74
N GLU A 477 -94.41 -57.63 35.53
CA GLU A 477 -95.42 -56.62 35.86
C GLU A 477 -96.70 -56.77 35.02
N ALA A 478 -96.59 -57.03 33.72
CA ALA A 478 -97.74 -57.27 32.85
C ALA A 478 -98.52 -58.53 33.27
N LEU A 479 -97.79 -59.60 33.63
CA LEU A 479 -98.38 -60.85 34.11
C LEU A 479 -99.05 -60.65 35.48
N ARG A 480 -98.45 -59.84 36.35
CA ARG A 480 -99.07 -59.42 37.63
C ARG A 480 -100.35 -58.63 37.41
N ARG A 481 -100.37 -57.65 36.49
CA ARG A 481 -101.61 -56.90 36.16
C ARG A 481 -102.71 -57.81 35.64
N ARG A 482 -102.40 -58.73 34.72
CA ARG A 482 -103.35 -59.74 34.23
C ARG A 482 -103.89 -60.63 35.36
N LEU A 483 -103.02 -61.03 36.30
CA LEU A 483 -103.44 -61.79 37.48
C LEU A 483 -104.39 -60.97 38.37
N ASP A 484 -104.05 -59.70 38.61
CA ASP A 484 -104.88 -58.78 39.40
C ASP A 484 -106.26 -58.58 38.73
N ASP A 485 -106.33 -58.43 37.40
CA ASP A 485 -107.59 -58.36 36.64
C ASP A 485 -108.45 -59.63 36.82
N VAL A 486 -107.82 -60.81 36.76
CA VAL A 486 -108.52 -62.09 37.01
C VAL A 486 -109.01 -62.18 38.46
N LEU A 487 -108.25 -61.67 39.42
CA LEU A 487 -108.63 -61.69 40.85
C LEU A 487 -109.73 -60.67 41.19
N LEU A 488 -109.81 -59.58 40.42
CA LEU A 488 -110.84 -58.53 40.52
C LEU A 488 -112.11 -58.85 39.72
N SER A 489 -112.05 -59.80 38.77
CA SER A 489 -113.21 -60.31 38.04
C SER A 489 -114.32 -60.80 39.00
N THR A 490 -115.55 -60.38 38.74
CA THR A 490 -116.74 -60.71 39.56
C THR A 490 -117.24 -62.15 39.38
N SER A 491 -116.54 -62.98 38.59
CA SER A 491 -116.85 -64.40 38.45
C SER A 491 -116.41 -65.20 39.69
N TRP A 492 -117.37 -65.50 40.56
CA TRP A 492 -117.17 -66.25 41.81
C TRP A 492 -116.61 -67.68 41.60
N ARG A 493 -116.76 -68.25 40.40
CA ARG A 493 -116.30 -69.62 40.08
C ARG A 493 -114.79 -69.72 39.82
N VAL A 494 -114.12 -68.62 39.45
CA VAL A 494 -112.68 -68.62 39.13
C VAL A 494 -111.86 -67.96 40.26
N THR A 495 -112.42 -66.98 40.96
CA THR A 495 -111.69 -66.18 41.95
C THR A 495 -111.45 -66.90 43.28
N ARG A 496 -112.32 -67.80 43.72
CA ARG A 496 -112.18 -68.48 45.02
C ARG A 496 -110.96 -69.42 45.12
N PRO A 497 -110.71 -70.32 44.14
CA PRO A 497 -109.53 -71.18 44.14
C PRO A 497 -108.22 -70.37 44.03
N LEU A 498 -108.20 -69.34 43.17
CA LEU A 498 -107.02 -68.50 42.95
C LEU A 498 -106.68 -67.64 44.18
N ARG A 499 -107.68 -67.13 44.91
CA ARG A 499 -107.46 -66.42 46.19
C ARG A 499 -106.90 -67.34 47.29
N ALA A 500 -107.27 -68.62 47.28
CA ALA A 500 -106.68 -69.60 48.19
C ALA A 500 -105.21 -69.89 47.84
N LEU A 501 -104.90 -70.09 46.55
CA LEU A 501 -103.54 -70.33 46.07
C LEU A 501 -102.60 -69.13 46.27
N THR A 502 -103.07 -67.89 46.05
CA THR A 502 -102.27 -66.68 46.34
C THR A 502 -102.01 -66.50 47.83
N ARG A 503 -102.93 -66.92 48.70
CA ARG A 503 -102.72 -66.93 50.15
C ARG A 503 -101.64 -67.96 50.55
N ILE A 504 -101.65 -69.15 49.94
CA ILE A 504 -100.61 -70.18 50.13
C ILE A 504 -99.25 -69.68 49.61
N ALA A 505 -99.20 -69.08 48.43
CA ALA A 505 -97.97 -68.55 47.84
C ALA A 505 -97.36 -67.42 48.68
N ARG A 506 -98.17 -66.49 49.22
CA ARG A 506 -97.68 -65.44 50.13
C ARG A 506 -97.09 -66.01 51.43
N HIS A 507 -97.69 -67.07 51.99
CA HIS A 507 -97.11 -67.75 53.15
C HIS A 507 -95.80 -68.49 52.80
N ALA A 508 -95.69 -69.07 51.61
CA ALA A 508 -94.47 -69.76 51.17
C ALA A 508 -93.30 -68.79 50.89
N VAL A 509 -93.56 -67.59 50.37
CA VAL A 509 -92.53 -66.57 50.12
C VAL A 509 -92.12 -65.87 51.43
N GLY A 510 -93.06 -65.60 52.34
CA GLY A 510 -92.75 -65.07 53.68
C GLY A 510 -91.85 -66.01 54.50
N ALA A 511 -91.99 -67.33 54.34
CA ALA A 511 -91.14 -68.32 55.01
C ALA A 511 -89.69 -68.38 54.47
N ARG A 512 -89.42 -67.93 53.23
CA ARG A 512 -88.07 -67.97 52.63
C ARG A 512 -87.24 -66.70 52.84
N HIS A 513 -87.81 -65.62 53.37
CA HIS A 513 -87.06 -64.38 53.67
C HIS A 513 -86.83 -64.15 55.17
N GLY A 514 -87.28 -65.06 56.04
CA GLY A 514 -87.00 -65.05 57.48
C GLY A 514 -85.71 -65.76 57.91
N GLY A 515 -84.80 -66.07 56.99
CA GLY A 515 -83.59 -66.84 57.28
C GLY A 515 -82.43 -66.45 56.37
N ARG A 516 -81.93 -65.22 56.51
CA ARG A 516 -80.58 -64.81 56.06
C ARG A 516 -80.27 -63.39 56.57
N ASP A 517 -80.11 -63.27 57.88
CA ASP A 517 -79.07 -62.41 58.44
C ASP A 517 -77.96 -63.35 58.90
N GLY A 518 -76.80 -63.23 58.25
CA GLY A 518 -75.62 -64.09 58.39
C GLY A 518 -74.60 -63.77 57.32
#